data_AF-A0A015X6H8-F1
#
_entry.id   AF-A0A015X6H8-F1
#
_cell.length_a   1.000
_cell.length_b   1.000
_cell.length_c   1.000
_cell.angle_alpha   90.00
_cell.angle_beta   90.00
_cell.angle_gamma   90.00
#
_symmetry.space_group_name_H-M   'P 1'
#
loop_
_entity.id
_entity.type
_entity.pdbx_description
1 polymer ?
#
loop_
_entity_poly.entity_id
_entity_poly.type
_entity_poly.pdbx_seq_one_letter_code
_entity_poly.pdbx_strand_id
1 'polypeptide(L)'
;MFVLILTYKAPIEKVIELLEAHCCYLDKYYAAGIFLASGPQVPRTGGVILCRAQSRAEVEKIIGEDPFNAVADYRVIEFEPNKSVEGFKELLKIG
;
A
#
# COMPACT_ATOMS: atom_id res chain seq x y z
N MET A 1 8.36 7.44 -5.61
CA MET A 1 7.40 6.88 -4.62
C MET A 1 6.44 5.94 -5.35
N PHE A 2 5.61 5.19 -4.64
CA PHE A 2 4.69 4.24 -5.26
C PHE A 2 3.27 4.37 -4.70
N VAL A 3 2.30 4.19 -5.59
CA VAL A 3 0.88 4.06 -5.27
C VAL A 3 0.47 2.63 -5.55
N LEU A 4 -0.01 1.97 -4.51
CA LEU A 4 -0.55 0.62 -4.55
C LEU A 4 -2.06 0.74 -4.53
N ILE A 5 -2.71 0.21 -5.56
CA ILE A 5 -4.17 0.15 -5.63
C ILE A 5 -4.56 -1.31 -5.50
N LEU A 6 -5.31 -1.64 -4.46
CA LEU A 6 -5.87 -2.96 -4.23
C LEU A 6 -7.29 -2.97 -4.78
N THR A 7 -7.68 -4.02 -5.49
CA THR A 7 -9.06 -4.24 -5.91
C THR A 7 -9.50 -5.61 -5.41
N TYR A 8 -10.56 -5.67 -4.61
CA TYR A 8 -11.06 -6.94 -4.10
C TYR A 8 -11.61 -7.79 -5.26
N LYS A 9 -11.21 -9.06 -5.29
CA LYS A 9 -11.69 -10.09 -6.22
C LYS A 9 -12.49 -11.20 -5.52
N ALA A 10 -12.73 -11.04 -4.22
CA ALA A 10 -13.48 -11.95 -3.38
C ALA A 10 -14.58 -11.19 -2.60
N PRO A 11 -15.59 -11.89 -2.05
CA PRO A 11 -16.58 -11.28 -1.17
C PRO A 11 -15.94 -10.58 0.03
N ILE A 12 -16.57 -9.51 0.50
CA ILE A 12 -16.03 -8.67 1.59
C ILE A 12 -15.81 -9.44 2.88
N GLU A 13 -16.59 -10.50 3.12
CA GLU A 13 -16.47 -11.39 4.27
C GLU A 13 -15.09 -12.08 4.29
N LYS A 14 -14.60 -12.52 3.13
CA LYS A 14 -13.25 -13.12 2.99
C LYS A 14 -12.13 -12.12 3.17
N VAL A 15 -12.36 -10.86 2.80
CA VAL A 15 -11.43 -9.78 3.08
C VAL A 15 -11.36 -9.49 4.59
N ILE A 16 -12.52 -9.48 5.26
CA ILE A 16 -12.61 -9.25 6.71
C ILE A 16 -11.91 -10.37 7.49
N GLU A 17 -12.02 -11.63 7.07
CA GLU A 17 -11.29 -12.77 7.66
C GLU A 17 -9.76 -12.56 7.69
N LEU A 18 -9.20 -11.84 6.71
CA LEU A 18 -7.76 -11.59 6.59
C LEU A 18 -7.32 -10.23 7.15
N LEU A 19 -8.26 -9.42 7.64
CA LEU A 19 -8.01 -8.02 7.97
C LEU A 19 -7.00 -7.84 9.11
N GLU A 20 -7.06 -8.70 10.14
CA GLU A 20 -6.12 -8.63 11.26
C GLU A 20 -4.67 -8.86 10.80
N ALA A 21 -4.44 -9.91 10.01
CA ALA A 21 -3.13 -10.20 9.45
C ALA A 21 -2.64 -9.09 8.50
N HIS A 22 -3.56 -8.51 7.71
CA HIS A 22 -3.25 -7.36 6.87
C HIS A 22 -2.86 -6.13 7.70
N CYS A 23 -3.53 -5.86 8.83
CA CYS A 23 -3.14 -4.79 9.75
C CYS A 23 -1.73 -5.01 10.32
N CYS A 24 -1.39 -6.23 10.75
CA CYS A 24 -0.02 -6.52 11.21
C CYS A 24 1.03 -6.30 10.11
N TYR A 25 0.71 -6.66 8.87
CA TYR A 25 1.54 -6.36 7.71
C TYR A 25 1.72 -4.84 7.53
N LEU A 26 0.65 -4.06 7.58
CA LEU A 26 0.72 -2.59 7.48
C LEU A 26 1.61 -2.00 8.59
N ASP A 27 1.38 -2.40 9.85
CA ASP A 27 2.10 -1.90 11.03
C ASP A 27 3.61 -2.13 10.91
N LYS A 28 4.04 -3.30 10.41
CA LYS A 28 5.44 -3.61 10.13
C LYS A 28 6.09 -2.57 9.20
N TYR A 29 5.41 -2.19 8.12
CA TYR A 29 5.96 -1.27 7.13
C TYR A 29 5.78 0.20 7.48
N TYR A 30 4.82 0.53 8.35
CA TYR A 30 4.77 1.84 9.01
C TYR A 30 5.94 2.02 9.98
N ALA A 31 6.23 1.01 10.81
CA ALA A 31 7.37 1.03 11.73
C ALA A 31 8.71 1.16 10.99
N ALA A 32 8.81 0.60 9.78
CA ALA A 32 9.97 0.74 8.90
C ALA A 32 10.03 2.08 8.14
N GLY A 33 9.02 2.95 8.25
CA GLY A 33 8.93 4.22 7.52
C GLY A 33 8.66 4.08 6.01
N ILE A 34 8.36 2.87 5.54
CA ILE A 34 8.11 2.55 4.13
C ILE A 34 6.70 2.98 3.72
N PHE A 35 5.69 2.65 4.52
CA PHE A 35 4.31 3.09 4.28
C PHE A 35 4.09 4.51 4.81
N LEU A 36 3.40 5.32 3.99
CA LEU A 36 3.13 6.74 4.24
C LEU A 36 1.68 6.98 4.63
N ALA A 37 0.77 6.29 3.92
CA ALA A 37 -0.65 6.34 4.15
C ALA A 37 -1.31 5.10 3.55
N SER A 38 -2.39 4.63 4.15
CA SER A 38 -3.16 3.51 3.66
C SER A 38 -4.61 3.63 4.10
N GLY A 39 -5.53 3.09 3.31
CA GLY A 39 -6.94 3.06 3.69
C GLY A 39 -7.84 2.41 2.64
N PRO A 40 -9.11 2.17 2.98
CA PRO A 40 -10.08 1.65 2.03
C PRO A 40 -10.40 2.69 0.95
N GLN A 41 -10.72 2.22 -0.25
CA GLN A 41 -11.38 3.05 -1.26
C GLN A 41 -12.80 3.43 -0.80
N VAL A 42 -13.37 4.49 -1.38
CA VAL A 42 -14.77 4.89 -1.19
C VAL A 42 -15.45 4.92 -2.56
N PRO A 43 -16.34 3.96 -2.88
CA PRO A 43 -16.85 2.87 -2.03
C PRO A 43 -15.78 1.81 -1.70
N ARG A 44 -16.01 1.01 -0.64
CA ARG A 44 -15.06 0.00 -0.12
C ARG A 44 -14.93 -1.23 -1.02
N THR A 45 -14.38 -1.03 -2.21
CA THR A 45 -14.10 -2.06 -3.23
C THR A 45 -12.64 -2.49 -3.25
N GLY A 46 -11.83 -1.95 -2.35
CA GLY A 46 -10.40 -2.15 -2.33
C GLY A 46 -9.72 -1.23 -1.32
N GLY A 47 -8.44 -0.98 -1.56
CA GLY A 47 -7.60 -0.12 -0.74
C GLY A 47 -6.63 0.69 -1.58
N VAL A 48 -6.01 1.68 -0.95
CA VAL A 48 -4.89 2.44 -1.48
C VAL A 48 -3.80 2.44 -0.44
N ILE A 49 -2.56 2.22 -0.85
CA ILE A 49 -1.37 2.41 -0.01
C ILE A 49 -0.39 3.32 -0.75
N LEU A 50 0.07 4.37 -0.09
CA LEU A 50 1.17 5.21 -0.52
C LEU A 50 2.44 4.74 0.18
N CYS A 51 3.49 4.48 -0.57
CA CYS A 51 4.76 4.04 0.01
C CYS A 51 5.98 4.66 -0.68
N ARG A 52 7.10 4.68 0.04
CA ARG A 52 8.43 4.99 -0.49
C ARG A 52 9.22 3.69 -0.59
N ALA A 53 9.90 3.48 -1.71
CA ALA A 53 10.77 2.33 -1.96
C ALA A 53 11.82 2.72 -2.99
N GLN A 54 12.95 2.02 -3.02
CA GLN A 54 14.04 2.27 -3.95
C GLN A 54 13.76 1.71 -5.35
N SER A 55 12.87 0.72 -5.47
CA SER A 55 12.55 0.11 -6.75
C SER A 55 11.19 -0.59 -6.76
N ARG A 56 10.64 -0.81 -7.95
CA ARG A 56 9.44 -1.63 -8.15
C ARG A 56 9.63 -3.07 -7.63
N ALA A 57 10.82 -3.64 -7.76
CA ALA A 57 11.12 -4.99 -7.27
C ALA A 57 11.06 -5.09 -5.74
N GLU A 58 11.48 -4.05 -5.03
CA GLU A 58 11.29 -3.97 -3.56
C GLU A 58 9.81 -3.93 -3.20
N VAL A 59 9.03 -3.10 -3.90
CA VAL A 59 7.58 -3.03 -3.69
C VAL A 59 6.90 -4.38 -3.96
N GLU A 60 7.29 -5.09 -5.01
CA GLU A 60 6.74 -6.42 -5.32
C GLU A 60 7.05 -7.45 -4.22
N LYS A 61 8.24 -7.40 -3.61
CA LYS A 61 8.57 -8.24 -2.44
C LYS A 61 7.69 -7.90 -1.25
N ILE A 62 7.51 -6.61 -0.95
CA ILE A 62 6.65 -6.14 0.13
C ILE A 62 5.21 -6.61 -0.09
N ILE A 63 4.65 -6.38 -1.28
CA ILE A 63 3.31 -6.86 -1.63
C ILE A 63 3.20 -8.35 -1.39
N GLY A 64 4.22 -9.15 -1.76
CA GLY A 64 4.21 -10.60 -1.59
C GLY A 64 4.03 -11.09 -0.15
N GLU A 65 4.27 -10.24 0.86
CA GLU A 65 4.03 -10.55 2.28
C GLU A 65 2.60 -10.28 2.74
N ASP A 66 1.78 -9.58 1.94
CA ASP A 66 0.43 -9.19 2.30
C ASP A 66 -0.55 -10.38 2.16
N PRO A 67 -1.28 -10.79 3.21
CA PRO A 67 -2.31 -11.82 3.09
C PRO A 67 -3.41 -11.45 2.09
N PHE A 68 -3.61 -10.16 1.80
CA PHE A 68 -4.61 -9.73 0.84
C PHE A 68 -4.36 -10.18 -0.61
N ASN A 69 -3.16 -10.68 -0.98
CA ASN A 69 -2.94 -11.28 -2.31
C ASN A 69 -3.92 -12.43 -2.64
N ALA A 70 -4.44 -13.10 -1.61
CA ALA A 70 -5.45 -14.15 -1.78
C ALA A 70 -6.82 -13.61 -2.21
N VAL A 71 -7.16 -12.36 -1.87
CA VAL A 71 -8.52 -11.78 -2.00
C VAL A 71 -8.57 -10.47 -2.78
N ALA A 72 -7.42 -9.92 -3.15
CA ALA A 72 -7.29 -8.67 -3.89
C ALA A 72 -6.21 -8.79 -4.98
N ASP A 73 -6.36 -7.99 -6.03
CA ASP A 73 -5.32 -7.76 -7.03
C ASP A 73 -4.63 -6.41 -6.76
N TYR A 74 -3.31 -6.39 -6.92
CA TYR A 74 -2.51 -5.18 -6.76
C TYR A 74 -2.18 -4.58 -8.12
N ARG A 75 -2.43 -3.29 -8.25
CA ARG A 75 -1.84 -2.44 -9.29
C ARG A 75 -0.79 -1.54 -8.65
N VAL A 76 0.44 -1.68 -9.12
CA VAL A 76 1.58 -0.85 -8.69
C VAL A 76 1.80 0.26 -9.69
N ILE A 77 1.76 1.51 -9.21
CA ILE A 77 2.06 2.71 -9.99
C ILE A 77 3.29 3.36 -9.39
N GLU A 78 4.36 3.46 -10.17
CA GLU A 78 5.48 4.34 -9.84
C GLU A 78 5.05 5.78 -10.07
N PHE A 79 5.27 6.63 -9.07
CA PHE A 79 4.82 8.01 -9.08
C PHE A 79 5.97 8.94 -8.71
N GLU A 80 6.17 9.96 -9.55
CA GLU A 80 7.14 11.03 -9.36
C GLU A 80 6.39 12.38 -9.21
N PRO A 81 6.23 12.88 -7.98
CA PRO A 81 5.51 14.12 -7.71
C PRO A 81 6.38 15.34 -8.04
N ASN A 82 6.44 15.70 -9.32
CA ASN A 82 7.20 16.86 -9.82
C ASN A 82 6.71 18.22 -9.28
N LYS A 83 5.46 18.29 -8.81
CA LYS A 83 4.89 19.45 -8.11
C LYS A 83 4.19 18.97 -6.85
N SER A 84 4.48 19.62 -5.74
CA SER A 84 3.86 19.34 -4.45
C SER A 84 3.95 20.56 -3.54
N VAL A 85 3.16 20.57 -2.46
CA VAL A 85 3.30 21.55 -1.38
C VAL A 85 4.58 21.29 -0.59
N GLU A 86 5.13 22.31 0.06
CA GLU A 86 6.45 22.21 0.72
C GLU A 86 6.53 21.04 1.72
N GLY A 87 5.51 20.88 2.56
CA GLY A 87 5.48 19.81 3.57
C GLY A 87 5.43 18.39 3.00
N PHE A 88 5.06 18.21 1.73
CA PHE A 88 5.03 16.90 1.09
C PHE A 88 6.43 16.39 0.75
N LYS A 89 7.39 17.29 0.52
CA LYS A 89 8.77 16.92 0.14
C LYS A 89 9.46 16.04 1.18
N GLU A 90 9.10 16.18 2.45
CA GLU A 90 9.62 15.33 3.54
C GLU A 90 9.22 13.85 3.39
N LEU A 91 8.11 13.58 2.71
CA LEU A 91 7.65 12.21 2.40
C LEU A 91 8.40 11.58 1.22
N LEU A 92 9.11 12.38 0.42
CA LEU A 92 9.84 11.93 -0.77
C LEU A 92 11.26 11.48 -0.48
N LYS A 93 11.80 11.85 0.67
CA LYS A 93 13.14 11.46 1.09
C LYS A 93 13.15 9.96 1.36
N ILE A 94 13.89 9.20 0.56
CA ILE A 94 14.30 7.84 0.90
C ILE A 94 15.50 8.02 1.83
N GLY A 95 15.42 7.46 3.04
CA GLY A 95 16.49 7.56 4.04
C GLY A 95 17.80 6.93 3.59
#